data_AF-A0A226D7R3-F1
#
_entry.id   AF-A0A226D7R3-F1
#
_cell.length_a   1.000
_cell.length_b   1.000
_cell.length_c   1.000
_cell.angle_alpha   90.00
_cell.angle_beta   90.00
_cell.angle_gamma   90.00
#
_symmetry.space_group_name_H-M   'P 1'
#
loop_
_entity.id
_entity.type
_entity.pdbx_description
1 polymer ?
#
loop_
_entity_poly.entity_id
_entity_poly.type
_entity_poly.pdbx_seq_one_letter_code
_entity_poly.pdbx_strand_id
1 'polypeptide(L)'
;MESVLLYYIIPHLLNSIQNPRSKGFLLKFANKVLSIQNPSVMEMVDRSYAENSTRADQTMTFMLPDNLIVQEAKLREVQGNLYCTTNNGDSPFMNMELIVGYNTMLAPYFSREWSRLRHSSLSQMWRKVQYLSASLKNTNYRYGKRKQFEVLQFLLWSRREYATFHEAIPASLDVIRPTFFICATILCLSMAGFMAENWEDRLGGSCIIRLMVEGWIQRRGM
;
A
#
# COMPACT_ATOMS: atom_id res chain seq x y z
N MET A 1 -9.81 -11.95 -0.75
CA MET A 1 -8.93 -12.03 -1.94
C MET A 1 -8.36 -13.43 -1.99
N GLU A 2 -9.00 -14.35 -2.69
CA GLU A 2 -8.66 -15.78 -2.68
C GLU A 2 -7.16 -16.02 -2.87
N SER A 3 -6.61 -17.04 -2.18
CA SER A 3 -5.17 -17.32 -2.20
C SER A 3 -4.72 -17.75 -3.60
N VAL A 4 -4.10 -16.84 -4.35
CA VAL A 4 -3.57 -17.09 -5.70
C VAL A 4 -2.65 -18.32 -5.72
N LEU A 5 -1.90 -18.53 -4.63
CA LEU A 5 -1.05 -19.71 -4.47
C LEU A 5 -1.85 -21.02 -4.49
N LEU A 6 -2.91 -21.11 -3.69
CA LEU A 6 -3.73 -22.32 -3.55
C LEU A 6 -4.61 -22.57 -4.78
N TYR A 7 -5.22 -21.52 -5.33
CA TYR A 7 -6.25 -21.68 -6.37
C TYR A 7 -5.71 -21.62 -7.80
N TYR A 8 -4.55 -21.02 -8.02
CA TYR A 8 -4.00 -20.82 -9.37
C TYR A 8 -2.63 -21.47 -9.55
N ILE A 9 -1.66 -21.13 -8.70
CA ILE A 9 -0.26 -21.55 -8.88
C ILE A 9 -0.09 -23.06 -8.64
N ILE A 10 -0.55 -23.56 -7.49
CA ILE A 10 -0.39 -24.99 -7.13
C ILE A 10 -1.10 -25.89 -8.15
N PRO A 11 -2.37 -25.67 -8.53
CA PRO A 11 -3.03 -26.48 -9.56
C PRO A 11 -2.31 -26.44 -10.90
N HIS A 12 -1.82 -25.27 -11.32
CA HIS A 12 -1.06 -25.14 -12.57
C HIS A 12 0.25 -25.94 -12.52
N LEU A 13 0.99 -25.87 -11.41
CA LEU A 13 2.23 -26.65 -11.21
C LEU A 13 1.96 -28.16 -11.14
N LEU A 14 0.86 -28.59 -10.52
CA LEU A 14 0.47 -29.99 -10.46
C LEU A 14 0.15 -30.58 -11.83
N ASN A 15 -0.34 -29.73 -12.75
CA ASN A 15 -0.66 -30.12 -14.12
C ASN A 15 0.57 -30.10 -15.04
N SER A 16 1.55 -29.21 -14.79
CA SER A 16 2.74 -29.08 -15.63
C SER A 16 3.88 -30.04 -15.25
N ILE A 17 3.94 -30.47 -13.98
CA ILE A 17 5.03 -31.32 -13.48
C ILE A 17 4.78 -32.80 -13.81
N GLN A 18 5.72 -33.39 -14.56
CA GLN A 18 5.72 -34.82 -14.85
C GLN A 18 6.40 -35.65 -13.75
N ASN A 19 7.27 -35.04 -12.94
CA ASN A 19 8.01 -35.76 -11.90
C ASN A 19 7.09 -36.15 -10.72
N PRO A 20 6.90 -37.46 -10.43
CA PRO A 20 5.97 -37.93 -9.40
C PRO A 20 6.40 -37.51 -7.99
N ARG A 21 7.70 -37.37 -7.73
CA ARG A 21 8.23 -36.92 -6.43
C ARG A 21 7.85 -35.47 -6.16
N SER A 22 8.04 -34.59 -7.14
CA SER A 22 7.68 -33.17 -7.05
C SER A 22 6.16 -32.99 -6.92
N LYS A 23 5.38 -33.79 -7.64
CA LYS A 23 3.91 -33.81 -7.53
C LYS A 23 3.45 -34.24 -6.13
N GLY A 24 4.05 -35.30 -5.58
CA GLY A 24 3.76 -35.75 -4.22
C GLY A 24 4.13 -34.71 -3.15
N PHE A 25 5.23 -33.98 -3.35
CA PHE A 25 5.59 -32.85 -2.49
C PHE A 25 4.54 -31.72 -2.58
N LEU A 26 4.16 -31.29 -3.78
CA LEU A 26 3.20 -30.20 -3.97
C LEU A 26 1.83 -30.52 -3.38
N LEU A 27 1.35 -31.76 -3.49
CA LEU A 27 0.11 -32.18 -2.86
C LEU A 27 0.20 -32.12 -1.32
N LYS A 28 1.31 -32.60 -0.75
CA LYS A 28 1.55 -32.50 0.70
C LYS A 28 1.66 -31.04 1.16
N PHE A 29 2.30 -30.19 0.36
CA PHE A 29 2.43 -28.77 0.62
C PHE A 29 1.07 -28.07 0.56
N ALA A 30 0.29 -28.30 -0.50
CA ALA A 30 -1.05 -27.72 -0.66
C ALA A 30 -1.96 -28.02 0.52
N ASN A 31 -1.93 -29.25 1.04
CA ASN A 31 -2.74 -29.66 2.20
C ASN A 31 -2.29 -29.02 3.52
N LYS A 32 -1.05 -28.52 3.59
CA LYS A 32 -0.51 -27.84 4.77
C LYS A 32 -0.61 -26.31 4.69
N VAL A 33 -0.83 -25.75 3.50
CA VAL A 33 -1.00 -24.32 3.32
C VAL A 33 -2.39 -23.91 3.80
N LEU A 34 -2.42 -23.13 4.87
CA LEU A 34 -3.64 -22.58 5.44
C LEU A 34 -3.89 -21.17 4.90
N SER A 35 -5.14 -20.84 4.62
CA SER A 35 -5.53 -19.49 4.20
C SER A 35 -5.75 -18.60 5.42
N ILE A 36 -5.15 -17.42 5.43
CA ILE A 36 -5.36 -16.41 6.49
C ILE A 36 -6.80 -15.86 6.52
N GLN A 37 -7.58 -16.13 5.47
CA GLN A 37 -9.02 -15.79 5.44
C GLN A 37 -9.86 -16.75 6.28
N ASN A 38 -9.31 -17.90 6.67
CA ASN A 38 -9.98 -18.77 7.62
C ASN A 38 -9.91 -18.11 9.02
N PRO A 39 -11.06 -17.81 9.66
CA PRO A 39 -11.09 -17.15 10.97
C PRO A 39 -10.28 -17.91 12.03
N SER A 40 -10.27 -19.24 12.01
CA SER A 40 -9.50 -20.06 12.94
C SER A 40 -7.99 -19.91 12.75
N VAL A 41 -7.55 -19.68 11.51
CA VAL A 41 -6.14 -19.42 11.20
C VAL A 41 -5.76 -18.03 11.66
N MET A 42 -6.62 -17.03 11.43
CA MET A 42 -6.38 -15.68 11.93
C MET A 42 -6.34 -15.66 13.46
N GLU A 43 -7.24 -16.39 14.12
CA GLU A 43 -7.26 -16.50 15.58
C GLU A 43 -6.00 -17.20 16.13
N MET A 44 -5.54 -18.27 15.47
CA MET A 44 -4.27 -18.92 15.81
C MET A 44 -3.08 -17.96 15.68
N VAL A 45 -3.07 -17.17 14.61
CA VAL A 45 -2.06 -16.13 14.38
C VAL A 45 -2.15 -15.04 15.44
N ASP A 46 -3.35 -14.55 15.78
CA ASP A 46 -3.55 -13.55 16.82
C ASP A 46 -3.17 -14.06 18.22
N ARG A 47 -3.47 -15.32 18.54
CA ARG A 47 -3.02 -15.97 19.79
C ARG A 47 -1.51 -16.08 19.86
N SER A 48 -0.84 -16.39 18.74
CA SER A 48 0.63 -16.43 18.69
C SER A 48 1.28 -15.07 18.97
N TYR A 49 0.56 -13.97 18.74
CA TYR A 49 1.00 -12.63 19.10
C TYR A 49 0.69 -12.25 20.56
N ALA A 50 -0.45 -12.69 21.09
CA ALA A 50 -0.91 -12.31 22.42
C ALA A 50 -0.23 -13.11 23.54
N GLU A 51 0.05 -14.39 23.28
CA GLU A 51 0.73 -15.24 24.25
C GLU A 51 2.24 -14.98 24.18
N ASN A 52 2.81 -14.35 25.22
CA ASN A 52 4.25 -14.45 25.56
C ASN A 52 4.54 -15.90 26.00
N SER A 53 4.24 -16.84 25.12
CA SER A 53 4.15 -18.25 25.42
C SER A 53 5.57 -18.79 25.60
N THR A 54 5.78 -19.47 26.72
CA THR A 54 6.95 -20.30 27.01
C THR A 54 7.04 -21.54 26.11
N ARG A 55 6.09 -21.76 25.19
CA ARG A 55 6.20 -22.78 24.13
C ARG A 55 7.10 -22.25 23.01
N ALA A 56 8.36 -22.62 23.10
CA ALA A 56 9.45 -22.19 22.23
C ALA A 56 9.35 -22.63 20.75
N ASP A 57 8.33 -23.37 20.32
CA ASP A 57 8.50 -24.28 19.18
C ASP A 57 7.51 -24.15 18.00
N GLN A 58 6.63 -23.15 17.94
CA GLN A 58 5.76 -22.96 16.77
C GLN A 58 6.35 -21.99 15.75
N THR A 59 7.11 -22.53 14.79
CA THR A 59 7.53 -21.79 13.61
C THR A 59 6.37 -21.61 12.64
N MET A 60 5.89 -20.37 12.49
CA MET A 60 4.92 -20.00 11.46
C MET A 60 5.65 -19.41 10.25
N THR A 61 5.34 -19.91 9.05
CA THR A 61 5.86 -19.34 7.80
C THR A 61 4.76 -18.55 7.10
N PHE A 62 4.97 -17.25 6.95
CA PHE A 62 4.08 -16.37 6.22
C PHE A 62 4.58 -16.19 4.79
N MET A 63 3.73 -16.49 3.81
CA MET A 63 4.00 -16.18 2.40
C MET A 63 3.39 -14.84 2.07
N LEU A 64 4.23 -13.83 1.97
CA LEU A 64 3.84 -12.44 1.73
C LEU A 64 4.48 -11.94 0.43
N PRO A 65 3.83 -11.00 -0.28
CA PRO A 65 4.48 -10.23 -1.34
C PRO A 65 5.79 -9.58 -0.85
N ASP A 66 6.83 -9.57 -1.69
CA ASP A 66 8.18 -9.11 -1.32
C ASP A 66 8.19 -7.73 -0.65
N ASN A 67 7.34 -6.82 -1.10
CA ASN A 67 7.27 -5.46 -0.56
C ASN A 67 6.67 -5.38 0.85
N LEU A 68 5.99 -6.44 1.30
CA LEU A 68 5.40 -6.53 2.63
C LEU A 68 6.31 -7.29 3.61
N ILE A 69 7.22 -8.16 3.15
CA ILE A 69 8.06 -8.99 4.02
C ILE A 69 8.86 -8.15 5.03
N VAL A 70 9.62 -7.15 4.55
CA VAL A 70 10.47 -6.31 5.42
C VAL A 70 9.64 -5.47 6.39
N GLN A 71 8.46 -5.01 5.96
CA GLN A 71 7.60 -4.14 6.75
C GLN A 71 6.82 -4.93 7.80
N GLU A 72 6.31 -6.11 7.44
CA GLU A 72 5.70 -7.05 8.38
C GLU A 72 6.73 -7.51 9.41
N ALA A 73 7.94 -7.90 9.01
CA ALA A 73 8.99 -8.27 9.96
C ALA A 73 9.25 -7.17 11.00
N LYS A 74 9.40 -5.91 10.56
CA LYS A 74 9.56 -4.75 11.46
C LYS A 74 8.32 -4.48 12.32
N LEU A 75 7.12 -4.61 11.76
CA LEU A 75 5.88 -4.43 12.52
C LEU A 75 5.75 -5.50 13.62
N ARG A 76 6.13 -6.75 13.31
CA ARG A 76 6.11 -7.88 14.25
C ARG A 76 7.14 -7.73 15.35
N GLU A 77 8.34 -7.28 15.04
CA GLU A 77 9.39 -6.96 16.03
C GLU A 77 8.90 -5.92 17.06
N VAL A 78 8.13 -4.92 16.62
CA VAL A 78 7.55 -3.89 17.52
C VAL A 78 6.35 -4.43 18.31
N GLN A 79 5.61 -5.40 17.76
CA GLN A 79 4.40 -5.94 18.37
C GLN A 79 4.67 -7.00 19.46
N GLY A 80 5.88 -7.58 19.52
CA GLY A 80 6.27 -8.55 20.56
C GLY A 80 7.46 -9.42 20.17
N ASN A 81 7.91 -10.27 21.11
CA ASN A 81 9.09 -11.17 21.09
C ASN A 81 9.12 -12.23 19.95
N LEU A 82 8.82 -11.85 18.71
CA LEU A 82 8.90 -12.74 17.56
C LEU A 82 10.18 -12.44 16.78
N TYR A 83 11.03 -13.46 16.68
CA TYR A 83 12.20 -13.40 15.83
C TYR A 83 11.75 -13.61 14.38
N CYS A 84 11.71 -12.54 13.59
CA CYS A 84 11.36 -12.59 12.18
C CYS A 84 12.63 -12.60 11.33
N THR A 85 12.95 -13.75 10.72
CA THR A 85 14.03 -13.85 9.72
C THR A 85 13.47 -13.52 8.34
N THR A 86 14.01 -12.49 7.67
CA THR A 86 13.64 -12.17 6.29
C THR A 86 14.52 -12.94 5.31
N ASN A 87 13.92 -13.54 4.29
CA ASN A 87 14.58 -14.45 3.33
C ASN A 87 15.66 -13.78 2.42
N ASN A 88 16.01 -12.51 2.65
CA ASN A 88 17.05 -11.80 1.90
C ASN A 88 18.42 -12.03 2.55
N GLY A 89 18.95 -13.26 2.44
CA GLY A 89 20.28 -13.65 2.92
C GLY A 89 20.28 -14.51 4.18
N ASP A 90 19.20 -14.49 4.98
CA ASP A 90 19.10 -15.26 6.23
C ASP A 90 18.46 -16.66 6.05
N SER A 91 18.00 -16.99 4.84
CA SER A 91 17.39 -18.31 4.54
C SER A 91 17.77 -18.81 3.13
N PRO A 92 17.89 -20.14 2.93
CA PRO A 92 18.35 -20.75 1.69
C PRO A 92 17.32 -20.73 0.54
N PHE A 93 16.14 -20.13 0.71
CA PHE A 93 15.09 -20.11 -0.31
C PHE A 93 15.18 -18.84 -1.16
N MET A 94 15.30 -18.97 -2.48
CA MET A 94 15.31 -17.83 -3.40
C MET A 94 13.87 -17.33 -3.67
N ASN A 95 13.62 -16.02 -3.61
CA ASN A 95 12.31 -15.47 -3.96
C ASN A 95 12.12 -15.45 -5.49
N MET A 96 10.94 -15.85 -5.96
CA MET A 96 10.47 -15.65 -7.33
C MET A 96 9.32 -14.64 -7.32
N GLU A 97 9.55 -13.44 -7.87
CA GLU A 97 8.50 -12.44 -8.07
C GLU A 97 7.67 -12.81 -9.32
N LEU A 98 6.40 -13.19 -9.13
CA LEU A 98 5.47 -13.43 -10.23
C LEU A 98 4.51 -12.25 -10.38
N ILE A 99 4.61 -11.52 -11.49
CA ILE A 99 3.71 -10.42 -11.83
C ILE A 99 2.79 -10.89 -12.96
N VAL A 100 1.52 -11.16 -12.64
CA VAL A 100 0.50 -11.53 -13.63
C VAL A 100 -0.27 -10.26 -14.00
N GLY A 101 -0.15 -9.80 -15.25
CA GLY A 101 -0.87 -8.64 -15.80
C GLY A 101 -1.87 -9.04 -16.89
N TYR A 102 -2.87 -8.20 -17.15
CA TYR A 102 -3.83 -8.40 -18.24
C TYR A 102 -3.20 -8.06 -19.61
N ASN A 103 -3.38 -8.94 -20.60
CA ASN A 103 -2.97 -8.71 -22.00
C ASN A 103 -3.86 -7.66 -22.66
N THR A 104 -3.55 -6.40 -22.46
CA THR A 104 -4.19 -5.26 -23.12
C THR A 104 -3.23 -4.60 -24.10
N MET A 105 -3.72 -3.89 -25.12
CA MET A 105 -2.87 -3.08 -26.01
C MET A 105 -2.01 -2.04 -25.25
N LEU A 106 -2.43 -1.66 -24.03
CA LEU A 106 -1.70 -0.73 -23.16
C LEU A 106 -0.66 -1.42 -22.26
N ALA A 107 -0.69 -2.75 -22.14
CA ALA A 107 0.26 -3.51 -21.32
C ALA A 107 1.75 -3.19 -21.60
N PRO A 108 2.23 -3.06 -22.86
CA PRO A 108 3.62 -2.68 -23.11
C PRO A 108 3.97 -1.27 -22.59
N TYR A 109 3.03 -0.32 -22.65
CA TYR A 109 3.25 1.04 -22.12
C TYR A 109 3.29 1.04 -20.60
N PHE A 110 2.35 0.35 -19.95
CA PHE A 110 2.34 0.22 -18.49
C PHE A 110 3.55 -0.54 -17.98
N SER A 111 3.96 -1.63 -18.62
CA SER A 111 5.16 -2.37 -18.20
C SER A 111 6.42 -1.52 -18.29
N ARG A 112 6.55 -0.68 -19.33
CA ARG A 112 7.67 0.24 -19.50
C ARG A 112 7.70 1.33 -18.41
N GLU A 113 6.57 2.01 -18.16
CA GLU A 113 6.52 3.05 -17.11
C GLU A 113 6.62 2.44 -15.71
N TRP A 114 6.04 1.27 -15.49
CA TRP A 114 6.16 0.54 -14.23
C TRP A 114 7.60 0.12 -13.95
N SER A 115 8.32 -0.32 -14.99
CA SER A 115 9.75 -0.59 -14.90
C SER A 115 10.53 0.67 -14.53
N ARG A 116 10.23 1.82 -15.13
CA ARG A 116 10.84 3.11 -14.75
C ARG A 116 10.55 3.49 -13.30
N LEU A 117 9.30 3.32 -12.83
CA LEU A 117 8.90 3.54 -11.43
C LEU A 117 9.56 2.57 -10.45
N ARG A 118 9.90 1.36 -10.91
CA ARG A 118 10.67 0.37 -10.16
C ARG A 118 12.13 0.78 -10.07
N HIS A 119 12.74 1.17 -11.18
CA HIS A 119 14.13 1.62 -11.23
C HIS A 119 14.38 2.95 -10.50
N SER A 120 13.39 3.84 -10.46
CA SER A 120 13.50 5.11 -9.72
C SER A 120 13.22 4.99 -8.23
N SER A 121 13.03 3.77 -7.69
CA SER A 121 12.62 3.51 -6.30
C SER A 121 11.27 4.14 -5.88
N LEU A 122 10.57 4.80 -6.80
CA LEU A 122 9.32 5.53 -6.53
C LEU A 122 8.17 4.59 -6.19
N SER A 123 8.13 3.42 -6.84
CA SER A 123 7.18 2.35 -6.51
C SER A 123 7.33 1.84 -5.07
N GLN A 124 8.57 1.72 -4.58
CA GLN A 124 8.86 1.32 -3.20
C GLN A 124 8.43 2.41 -2.21
N MET A 125 8.67 3.68 -2.54
CA MET A 125 8.24 4.82 -1.74
C MET A 125 6.70 4.90 -1.67
N TRP A 126 6.01 4.72 -2.79
CA TRP A 126 4.55 4.73 -2.85
C TRP A 126 3.93 3.60 -2.01
N ARG A 127 4.48 2.39 -2.11
CA ARG A 127 4.06 1.25 -1.28
C ARG A 127 4.29 1.51 0.20
N LYS A 128 5.43 2.12 0.59
CA LYS A 128 5.68 2.55 1.98
C LYS A 128 4.59 3.52 2.46
N VAL A 129 4.22 4.53 1.67
CA VAL A 129 3.18 5.51 2.03
C VAL A 129 1.81 4.85 2.18
N GLN A 130 1.42 3.99 1.24
CA GLN A 130 0.13 3.27 1.31
C GLN A 130 0.06 2.38 2.56
N TYR A 131 1.13 1.63 2.85
CA TYR A 131 1.20 0.80 4.04
C TYR A 131 1.18 1.62 5.33
N LEU A 132 1.92 2.74 5.38
CA LEU A 132 1.92 3.64 6.53
C LEU A 132 0.50 4.13 6.81
N SER A 133 -0.23 4.56 5.77
CA SER A 133 -1.62 4.99 5.87
C SER A 133 -2.54 3.87 6.41
N ALA A 134 -2.41 2.64 5.89
CA ALA A 134 -3.19 1.50 6.35
C ALA A 134 -2.86 1.10 7.80
N SER A 135 -1.58 1.02 8.14
CA SER A 135 -1.10 0.71 9.49
C SER A 135 -1.53 1.75 10.51
N LEU A 136 -1.48 3.04 10.17
CA LEU A 136 -1.98 4.11 11.04
C LEU A 136 -3.49 4.00 11.27
N LYS A 137 -4.27 3.69 10.23
CA LYS A 137 -5.72 3.45 10.36
C LYS A 137 -6.01 2.28 11.29
N ASN A 138 -5.34 1.15 11.11
CA ASN A 138 -5.53 -0.05 11.94
C ASN A 138 -5.05 0.15 13.39
N THR A 139 -3.94 0.86 13.58
CA THR A 139 -3.38 1.13 14.92
C THR A 139 -4.27 2.09 15.70
N ASN A 140 -4.78 3.15 15.07
CA ASN A 140 -5.72 4.08 15.70
C ASN A 140 -7.00 3.35 16.13
N TYR A 141 -7.50 2.42 15.31
CA TYR A 141 -8.67 1.62 15.63
C TYR A 141 -8.45 0.70 16.84
N ARG A 142 -7.29 0.02 16.94
CA ARG A 142 -7.04 -0.98 18.00
C ARG A 142 -6.45 -0.43 19.29
N TYR A 143 -5.69 0.66 19.24
CA TYR A 143 -4.80 1.07 20.33
C TYR A 143 -4.84 2.57 20.69
N GLY A 144 -5.60 3.37 19.96
CA GLY A 144 -5.76 4.81 20.21
C GLY A 144 -4.58 5.69 19.75
N LYS A 145 -4.76 7.01 19.90
CA LYS A 145 -3.90 8.06 19.28
C LYS A 145 -2.43 8.05 19.76
N ARG A 146 -2.15 7.61 20.99
CA ARG A 146 -0.79 7.66 21.56
C ARG A 146 0.16 6.63 20.92
N LYS A 147 -0.31 5.39 20.74
CA LYS A 147 0.44 4.33 20.04
C LYS A 147 0.56 4.58 18.54
N GLN A 148 -0.40 5.29 17.94
CA GLN A 148 -0.31 5.72 16.54
C GLN A 148 0.93 6.61 16.29
N PHE A 149 1.22 7.53 17.22
CA PHE A 149 2.38 8.42 17.11
C PHE A 149 3.69 7.66 17.31
N GLU A 150 3.74 6.71 18.24
CA GLU A 150 4.91 5.85 18.48
C GLU A 150 5.21 4.96 17.27
N VAL A 151 4.19 4.37 16.64
CA VAL A 151 4.33 3.61 15.39
C VAL A 151 4.76 4.51 14.23
N LEU A 152 4.20 5.73 14.14
CA LEU A 152 4.61 6.72 13.12
C LEU A 152 6.08 7.11 13.29
N GLN A 153 6.50 7.42 14.51
CA GLN A 153 7.88 7.72 14.84
C GLN A 153 8.77 6.52 14.52
N PHE A 154 8.42 5.32 14.93
CA PHE A 154 9.22 4.14 14.62
C PHE A 154 9.34 3.90 13.11
N LEU A 155 8.26 4.05 12.34
CA LEU A 155 8.29 3.83 10.88
C LEU A 155 9.04 4.92 10.11
N LEU A 156 8.98 6.18 10.56
CA LEU A 156 9.67 7.29 9.93
C LEU A 156 11.11 7.49 10.44
N TRP A 157 11.39 7.03 11.66
CA TRP A 157 12.62 7.32 12.41
C TRP A 157 13.45 6.07 12.72
N SER A 158 12.95 4.86 12.44
CA SER A 158 13.77 3.63 12.39
C SER A 158 15.00 3.97 11.56
N ARG A 159 16.15 3.92 12.26
CA ARG A 159 17.47 4.46 11.91
C ARG A 159 17.59 4.83 10.43
N ARG A 160 18.07 6.04 10.16
CA ARG A 160 18.93 6.31 9.01
C ARG A 160 20.05 5.25 9.01
N GLU A 161 19.78 4.04 8.55
CA GLU A 161 20.69 3.41 7.63
C GLU A 161 20.87 4.48 6.58
N TYR A 162 22.08 5.05 6.53
CA TYR A 162 22.45 5.92 5.45
C TYR A 162 22.05 5.17 4.21
N ALA A 163 20.94 5.59 3.60
CA ALA A 163 20.67 5.23 2.23
C ALA A 163 21.89 5.83 1.54
N THR A 164 22.90 5.01 1.29
CA THR A 164 23.91 5.28 0.30
C THR A 164 23.09 5.35 -0.97
N PHE A 165 22.52 6.54 -1.21
CA PHE A 165 22.10 6.94 -2.52
C PHE A 165 23.36 6.75 -3.33
N HIS A 166 23.42 5.65 -4.06
CA HIS A 166 24.26 5.58 -5.24
C HIS A 166 23.65 6.61 -6.19
N GLU A 167 23.93 7.89 -5.93
CA GLU A 167 23.71 9.00 -6.86
C GLU A 167 24.64 8.77 -8.05
N ALA A 168 24.34 7.76 -8.86
CA ALA A 168 24.91 7.62 -10.19
C ALA A 168 23.93 8.11 -11.26
N ILE A 169 22.69 8.47 -10.86
CA ILE A 169 21.70 9.00 -11.78
C ILE A 169 21.08 10.23 -11.12
N PRO A 170 21.55 11.46 -11.43
CA PRO A 170 20.82 12.66 -11.05
C PRO A 170 19.39 12.47 -11.54
N ALA A 171 18.41 12.60 -10.64
CA ALA A 171 17.01 12.58 -11.02
C ALA A 171 16.80 13.71 -12.02
N SER A 172 16.79 13.37 -13.32
CA SER A 172 16.75 14.39 -14.35
C SER A 172 15.42 15.13 -14.22
N LEU A 173 15.46 16.45 -14.37
CA LEU A 173 14.26 17.29 -14.37
C LEU A 173 13.22 16.79 -15.39
N ASP A 174 13.65 16.07 -16.42
CA ASP A 174 12.78 15.45 -17.42
C ASP A 174 11.83 14.39 -16.85
N VAL A 175 12.23 13.67 -15.78
CA VAL A 175 11.36 12.69 -15.12
C VAL A 175 10.31 13.37 -14.24
N ILE A 176 10.67 14.51 -13.64
CA ILE A 176 9.82 15.25 -12.71
C ILE A 176 8.79 16.11 -13.44
N ARG A 177 9.16 16.67 -14.61
CA ARG A 177 8.32 17.56 -15.42
C ARG A 177 6.91 17.03 -15.74
N PRO A 178 6.71 15.78 -16.21
CA PRO A 178 5.37 15.27 -16.50
C PRO A 178 4.52 15.13 -15.23
N THR A 179 5.12 14.75 -14.09
CA THR A 179 4.40 14.64 -12.82
C THR A 179 3.90 16.01 -12.35
N PHE A 180 4.73 17.05 -12.44
CA PHE A 180 4.32 18.43 -12.13
C PHE A 180 3.23 18.94 -13.07
N PHE A 181 3.29 18.58 -14.35
CA PHE A 181 2.26 18.95 -15.32
C PHE A 181 0.91 18.31 -14.95
N ILE A 182 0.89 17.03 -14.59
CA ILE A 182 -0.32 16.33 -14.13
C ILE A 182 -0.87 16.97 -12.84
N CYS A 183 -0.01 17.30 -11.88
CA CYS A 183 -0.45 17.98 -10.65
C CYS A 183 -1.05 19.36 -10.94
N ALA A 184 -0.42 20.13 -11.84
CA ALA A 184 -0.90 21.44 -12.24
C ALA A 184 -2.25 21.37 -12.97
N THR A 185 -2.45 20.40 -13.86
CA THR A 185 -3.74 20.23 -14.57
C THR A 185 -4.86 19.84 -13.61
N ILE A 186 -4.59 18.96 -12.65
CA ILE A 186 -5.57 18.61 -11.61
C ILE A 186 -5.95 19.84 -10.78
N LEU A 187 -4.97 20.64 -10.34
CA LEU A 187 -5.22 21.87 -9.58
C LEU A 187 -6.05 22.88 -10.39
N CYS A 188 -5.73 23.08 -11.68
CA CYS A 188 -6.49 23.98 -12.55
C CYS A 188 -7.94 23.50 -12.74
N LEU A 189 -8.15 22.20 -12.94
CA LEU A 189 -9.50 21.62 -13.08
C LEU A 189 -10.30 21.74 -11.79
N SER A 190 -9.69 21.48 -10.63
CA SER A 190 -10.33 21.67 -9.33
C SER A 190 -10.70 23.14 -9.08
N MET A 191 -9.81 24.07 -9.43
CA MET A 191 -10.07 25.50 -9.31
C MET A 191 -11.19 25.95 -10.26
N ALA A 192 -11.21 25.46 -11.50
CA ALA A 192 -12.26 25.77 -12.46
C ALA A 192 -13.63 25.24 -12.00
N GLY A 193 -13.69 24.01 -11.47
CA GLY A 193 -14.90 23.45 -10.88
C GLY A 193 -15.40 24.29 -9.70
N PHE A 194 -14.50 24.66 -8.78
CA PHE A 194 -14.83 25.52 -7.66
C PHE A 194 -15.35 26.89 -8.10
N MET A 195 -14.73 27.51 -9.12
CA MET A 195 -15.20 28.78 -9.66
C MET A 195 -16.57 28.66 -10.34
N ALA A 196 -16.82 27.58 -11.08
CA ALA A 196 -18.11 27.34 -11.74
C ALA A 196 -19.24 27.18 -10.72
N GLU A 197 -19.02 26.42 -9.64
CA GLU A 197 -20.00 26.22 -8.57
C GLU A 197 -20.29 27.53 -7.81
N ASN A 198 -19.26 28.31 -7.47
CA ASN A 198 -19.42 29.54 -6.70
C ASN A 198 -19.79 30.78 -7.55
N TRP A 199 -19.79 30.66 -8.87
CA TRP A 199 -20.13 31.75 -9.78
C TRP A 199 -21.63 32.06 -9.76
N GLU A 200 -22.49 31.05 -9.67
CA GLU A 200 -23.94 31.23 -9.57
C GLU A 200 -24.34 31.87 -8.24
N ASP A 201 -23.72 31.44 -7.12
CA ASP A 201 -23.96 32.01 -5.80
C ASP A 201 -23.55 33.49 -5.70
N ARG A 202 -22.49 33.89 -6.41
CA ARG A 202 -22.07 35.31 -6.49
C ARG A 202 -23.04 36.17 -7.30
N LEU A 203 -23.63 35.64 -8.37
CA LEU A 203 -24.64 36.38 -9.16
C LEU A 203 -25.97 36.51 -8.39
N GLY A 204 -26.36 35.51 -7.60
CA GLY A 204 -27.50 35.59 -6.68
C GLY A 204 -27.33 36.69 -5.62
N GLY A 205 -26.13 36.84 -5.06
CA GLY A 205 -25.81 37.89 -4.08
C GLY A 205 -25.91 39.33 -4.63
N SER A 206 -25.50 39.56 -5.88
CA SER A 206 -25.64 40.88 -6.52
C SER A 206 -27.11 41.28 -6.76
N CYS A 207 -28.00 40.32 -6.99
CA CYS A 207 -29.43 40.58 -7.15
C CYS A 207 -30.10 41.01 -5.83
N ILE A 208 -29.72 40.38 -4.71
CA ILE A 208 -30.23 40.74 -3.38
C ILE A 208 -29.75 42.13 -2.94
N ILE A 209 -28.49 42.47 -3.20
CA ILE A 209 -27.96 43.82 -2.90
C ILE A 209 -28.69 44.88 -3.73
N ARG A 210 -28.96 44.60 -5.01
CA ARG A 210 -29.72 45.52 -5.87
C ARG A 210 -31.16 45.72 -5.40
N LEU A 211 -31.85 44.64 -5.02
CA LEU A 211 -33.21 44.72 -4.45
C LEU A 211 -33.25 45.43 -3.09
N MET A 212 -32.22 45.27 -2.26
CA MET A 212 -32.11 45.99 -0.99
C MET A 212 -31.86 47.49 -1.20
N VAL A 213 -31.02 47.87 -2.18
CA VAL A 213 -30.74 49.28 -2.51
C VAL A 213 -31.97 49.95 -3.11
N GLU A 214 -32.69 49.30 -4.04
CA GLU A 214 -33.91 49.84 -4.63
C GLU A 214 -35.04 49.98 -3.59
N GLY A 215 -35.23 48.98 -2.72
CA GLY A 215 -36.20 49.06 -1.62
C GLY A 215 -35.88 50.14 -0.57
N TRP A 216 -34.60 50.48 -0.38
CA TRP A 216 -34.19 51.52 0.55
C TRP A 216 -34.37 52.93 -0.02
N ILE A 217 -34.11 53.13 -1.32
CA ILE A 217 -34.36 54.39 -2.02
C ILE A 217 -35.85 54.73 -2.02
N GLN A 218 -36.71 53.73 -2.23
CA GLN A 218 -38.16 53.92 -2.29
C GLN A 218 -38.78 54.30 -0.93
N ARG A 219 -38.15 53.94 0.20
CA ARG A 219 -38.57 54.35 1.55
C ARG A 219 -38.13 55.76 1.96
N ARG A 220 -37.23 56.41 1.22
CA ARG A 220 -36.77 57.78 1.52
C ARG A 220 -37.37 58.86 0.63
N GLY A 221 -38.14 58.46 -0.40
CA GLY A 221 -38.80 59.36 -1.35
C GLY A 221 -40.28 59.64 -1.06
N MET A 222 -40.79 59.21 0.10
CA MET A 222 -42.09 59.58 0.69
C MET A 222 -41.83 60.21 2.04
#